data_AF-A0A9E1YQW9-F1
#
_entry.id   AF-A0A9E1YQW9-F1
#
_cell.length_a   1.000
_cell.length_b   1.000
_cell.length_c   1.000
_cell.angle_alpha   90.00
_cell.angle_beta   90.00
_cell.angle_gamma   90.00
#
_symmetry.space_group_name_H-M   'P 1'
#
loop_
_entity.id
_entity.type
_entity.pdbx_description
1 polymer ?
#
loop_
_entity_poly.entity_id
_entity_poly.type
_entity_poly.pdbx_seq_one_letter_code
_entity_poly.pdbx_strand_id
1 'polypeptide(L)'
;MTADPLARSLILPEPDLPPGSTLLDEGRALAKDWQVGPSAFLDHVGERSEAAFKRRCAGENRIMRHGQIGFRDFEKSRRCYHEIWETCDKAGARVDRYGITLDWAMGYPLDMRTGPRGTGMWLESPEQCVALTAAAPVAPHFGDWALGFPAAVTNTCWALAAGSTSIGNLGQLFTFRLPGWDDDVTSVAETVKALGLIAAQPVEVLVHSNLDDGFSATFTDLSSCLGAALIERHIVETLIGGSMAHCYGHHFSEPVARMAFHFALADGATTPGSMVYGNTTA
;
A
#
# COMPACT_ATOMS: atom_id res chain seq x y z
N MET A 1 -0.33 -26.22 36.31
CA MET A 1 -0.22 -25.58 34.99
C MET A 1 -0.07 -24.09 35.21
N THR A 2 1.08 -23.52 34.87
CA THR A 2 1.24 -22.06 34.79
C THR A 2 0.35 -21.57 33.66
N ALA A 3 -0.49 -20.56 33.92
CA ALA A 3 -1.30 -19.94 32.87
C ALA A 3 -0.39 -19.43 31.75
N ASP A 4 -0.79 -19.65 30.49
CA ASP A 4 -0.07 -19.10 29.34
C ASP A 4 -0.14 -17.57 29.41
N PRO A 5 0.99 -16.86 29.59
CA PRO A 5 0.99 -15.41 29.68
C PRO A 5 0.54 -14.74 28.38
N LEU A 6 0.48 -15.49 27.26
CA LEU A 6 -0.01 -15.02 25.97
C LEU A 6 -1.46 -15.43 25.68
N ALA A 7 -2.19 -15.93 26.68
CA ALA A 7 -3.60 -16.24 26.51
C ALA A 7 -4.37 -14.99 26.03
N ARG A 8 -5.22 -15.15 25.02
CA ARG A 8 -6.02 -14.05 24.45
C ARG A 8 -6.76 -13.26 25.53
N SER A 9 -7.37 -13.95 26.49
CA SER A 9 -8.10 -13.34 27.61
C SER A 9 -7.24 -12.50 28.56
N LEU A 10 -5.91 -12.61 28.49
CA LEU A 10 -4.96 -11.81 29.28
C LEU A 10 -4.42 -10.61 28.47
N ILE A 11 -4.15 -10.78 27.17
CA ILE A 11 -3.57 -9.72 26.33
C ILE A 11 -4.64 -8.77 25.79
N LEU A 12 -5.79 -9.32 25.38
CA LEU A 12 -6.93 -8.57 24.86
C LEU A 12 -8.15 -9.06 25.64
N PRO A 13 -8.50 -8.45 26.78
CA PRO A 13 -9.59 -8.94 27.63
C PRO A 13 -10.98 -8.67 27.03
N GLU A 14 -11.07 -7.84 26.00
CA GLU A 14 -12.34 -7.42 25.39
C GLU A 14 -13.06 -8.62 24.75
N PRO A 15 -14.30 -8.93 25.19
CA PRO A 15 -15.04 -10.09 24.70
C PRO A 15 -15.64 -9.90 23.32
N ASP A 16 -15.89 -8.65 22.92
CA ASP A 16 -16.68 -8.30 21.73
C ASP A 16 -15.82 -7.94 20.50
N LEU A 17 -14.52 -8.23 20.54
CA LEU A 17 -13.66 -7.99 19.39
C LEU A 17 -13.98 -8.99 18.27
N PRO A 18 -14.19 -8.52 17.02
CA PRO A 18 -14.51 -9.40 15.92
C PRO A 18 -13.37 -10.40 15.66
N PRO A 19 -13.67 -11.69 15.42
CA PRO A 19 -12.65 -12.65 15.05
C PRO A 19 -11.99 -12.27 13.72
N GLY A 20 -10.66 -12.22 13.68
CA GLY A 20 -9.91 -11.87 12.47
C GLY A 20 -10.22 -12.76 11.27
N SER A 21 -10.46 -14.06 11.49
CA SER A 21 -10.87 -14.98 10.43
C SER A 21 -12.20 -14.59 9.78
N THR A 22 -13.18 -14.16 10.57
CA THR A 22 -14.48 -13.70 10.06
C THR A 22 -14.32 -12.45 9.20
N LEU A 23 -13.52 -11.49 9.66
CA LEU A 23 -13.21 -10.27 8.91
C LEU A 23 -12.48 -10.58 7.59
N LEU A 24 -11.54 -11.54 7.62
CA LEU A 24 -10.87 -12.00 6.40
C LEU A 24 -11.87 -12.63 5.43
N ASP A 25 -12.78 -13.48 5.90
CA ASP A 25 -13.79 -14.13 5.07
C ASP A 25 -14.76 -13.11 4.45
N GLU A 26 -15.18 -12.08 5.22
CA GLU A 26 -15.94 -10.95 4.69
C GLU A 26 -15.19 -10.23 3.57
N GLY A 27 -13.90 -9.93 3.78
CA GLY A 27 -13.02 -9.35 2.77
C GLY A 27 -12.89 -10.20 1.52
N ARG A 28 -12.62 -11.49 1.67
CA ARG A 28 -12.50 -12.44 0.55
C ARG A 28 -13.80 -12.54 -0.24
N ALA A 29 -14.96 -12.48 0.42
CA ALA A 29 -16.25 -12.53 -0.24
C ALA A 29 -16.46 -11.36 -1.21
N LEU A 30 -15.91 -10.17 -0.91
CA LEU A 30 -15.97 -8.99 -1.78
C LEU A 30 -15.26 -9.19 -3.12
N ALA A 31 -14.31 -10.13 -3.23
CA ALA A 31 -13.59 -10.41 -4.49
C ALA A 31 -14.51 -10.98 -5.60
N LYS A 32 -15.75 -11.34 -5.27
CA LYS A 32 -16.79 -11.69 -6.25
C LYS A 32 -17.24 -10.46 -7.05
N ASP A 33 -17.25 -9.31 -6.42
CA ASP A 33 -17.75 -8.05 -6.98
C ASP A 33 -16.61 -7.09 -7.33
N TRP A 34 -15.50 -7.16 -6.59
CA TRP A 34 -14.35 -6.26 -6.71
C TRP A 34 -13.10 -7.04 -7.06
N GLN A 35 -12.73 -6.98 -8.34
CA GLN A 35 -11.49 -7.54 -8.86
C GLN A 35 -10.60 -6.45 -9.44
N VAL A 36 -9.33 -6.76 -9.63
CA VAL A 36 -8.41 -5.92 -10.42
C VAL A 36 -9.05 -5.63 -11.79
N GLY A 37 -9.38 -4.37 -12.01
CA GLY A 37 -9.98 -3.88 -13.25
C GLY A 37 -8.95 -3.69 -14.37
N PRO A 38 -9.40 -3.21 -15.54
CA PRO A 38 -8.51 -2.87 -16.65
C PRO A 38 -7.41 -1.91 -16.22
N SER A 39 -6.19 -2.11 -16.75
CA SER A 39 -5.03 -1.32 -16.35
C SER A 39 -4.17 -0.99 -17.58
N ALA A 40 -4.14 0.30 -17.94
CA ALA A 40 -3.36 0.79 -19.06
C ALA A 40 -1.87 0.42 -18.95
N PHE A 41 -1.34 0.38 -17.72
CA PHE A 41 0.01 -0.08 -17.46
C PHE A 41 0.19 -1.57 -17.77
N LEU A 42 -0.64 -2.44 -17.19
CA LEU A 42 -0.52 -3.89 -17.36
C LEU A 42 -0.68 -4.31 -18.82
N ASP A 43 -1.63 -3.69 -19.53
CA ASP A 43 -1.85 -3.89 -20.96
C ASP A 43 -0.63 -3.47 -21.78
N HIS A 44 -0.07 -2.29 -21.47
CA HIS A 44 1.10 -1.75 -22.16
C HIS A 44 2.35 -2.61 -21.98
N VAL A 45 2.56 -3.15 -20.77
CA VAL A 45 3.75 -3.96 -20.47
C VAL A 45 3.56 -5.45 -20.73
N GLY A 46 2.33 -5.89 -21.02
CA GLY A 46 1.96 -7.28 -21.27
C GLY A 46 2.09 -8.17 -20.05
N GLU A 47 1.74 -7.69 -18.85
CA GLU A 47 1.88 -8.43 -17.59
C GLU A 47 0.55 -8.51 -16.82
N ARG A 48 0.45 -9.44 -15.88
CA ARG A 48 -0.77 -9.64 -15.07
C ARG A 48 -0.77 -8.88 -13.75
N SER A 49 0.40 -8.42 -13.29
CA SER A 49 0.55 -7.64 -12.07
C SER A 49 1.84 -6.83 -12.09
N GLU A 50 1.90 -5.79 -11.25
CA GLU A 50 3.12 -5.02 -11.02
C GLU A 50 4.24 -5.91 -10.49
N ALA A 51 3.91 -6.91 -9.66
CA ALA A 51 4.87 -7.87 -9.14
C ALA A 51 5.50 -8.74 -10.26
N ALA A 52 4.71 -9.19 -11.24
CA ALA A 52 5.22 -9.91 -12.40
C ALA A 52 6.18 -9.03 -13.23
N PHE A 53 5.79 -7.79 -13.51
CA PHE A 53 6.64 -6.83 -14.19
C PHE A 53 7.93 -6.54 -13.40
N LYS A 54 7.87 -6.36 -12.08
CA LYS A 54 9.04 -6.19 -11.21
C LYS A 54 10.00 -7.37 -11.29
N ARG A 55 9.50 -8.60 -11.29
CA ARG A 55 10.35 -9.81 -11.43
C ARG A 55 11.02 -9.84 -12.80
N ARG A 56 10.31 -9.48 -13.88
CA ARG A 56 10.91 -9.33 -15.21
C ARG A 56 12.03 -8.28 -15.23
N CYS A 57 11.77 -7.10 -14.65
CA CYS A 57 12.76 -6.04 -14.51
C CYS A 57 14.01 -6.53 -13.77
N ALA A 58 13.84 -7.25 -12.66
CA ALA A 58 14.95 -7.79 -11.89
C ALA A 58 15.80 -8.75 -12.72
N GLY A 59 15.19 -9.64 -13.50
CA GLY A 59 15.89 -10.53 -14.44
C GLY A 59 16.66 -9.79 -15.54
N GLU A 60 16.20 -8.58 -15.90
CA GLU A 60 16.85 -7.69 -16.87
C GLU A 60 17.86 -6.72 -16.24
N ASN A 61 18.13 -6.82 -14.93
CA ASN A 61 18.91 -5.84 -14.16
C ASN A 61 18.39 -4.40 -14.31
N ARG A 62 17.08 -4.25 -14.44
CA ARG A 62 16.39 -2.97 -14.62
C ARG A 62 15.68 -2.56 -13.33
N ILE A 63 15.87 -1.30 -12.96
CA ILE A 63 15.16 -0.68 -11.84
C ILE A 63 13.92 0.05 -12.38
N MET A 64 12.78 -0.17 -11.73
CA MET A 64 11.57 0.63 -11.96
C MET A 64 11.69 2.00 -11.27
N ARG A 65 11.27 3.05 -11.96
CA ARG A 65 11.28 4.42 -11.44
C ARG A 65 9.90 4.83 -10.93
N HIS A 66 9.83 5.11 -9.63
CA HIS A 66 8.63 5.60 -8.96
C HIS A 66 8.66 7.13 -8.86
N GLY A 67 7.59 7.79 -9.28
CA GLY A 67 7.35 9.21 -9.05
C GLY A 67 6.17 9.42 -8.10
N GLN A 68 6.41 10.07 -6.96
CA GLN A 68 5.34 10.57 -6.09
C GLN A 68 4.83 11.89 -6.68
N ILE A 69 3.72 11.84 -7.41
CA ILE A 69 3.24 12.99 -8.20
C ILE A 69 1.74 13.10 -8.03
N GLY A 70 1.26 14.30 -7.75
CA GLY A 70 -0.15 14.62 -7.85
C GLY A 70 -0.45 16.03 -7.40
N PHE A 71 -1.56 16.55 -7.91
CA PHE A 71 -2.11 17.84 -7.58
C PHE A 71 -3.49 17.65 -6.97
N ARG A 72 -3.93 18.59 -6.13
CA ARG A 72 -5.29 18.56 -5.56
C ARG A 72 -6.37 18.58 -6.63
N ASP A 73 -6.09 19.22 -7.76
CA ASP A 73 -6.98 19.31 -8.91
C ASP A 73 -6.89 18.02 -9.76
N PHE A 74 -8.03 17.36 -9.91
CA PHE A 74 -8.15 16.06 -10.58
C PHE A 74 -7.72 16.13 -12.06
N GLU A 75 -8.24 17.09 -12.81
CA GLU A 75 -7.95 17.23 -14.24
C GLU A 75 -6.49 17.63 -14.49
N LYS A 76 -5.91 18.45 -13.61
CA LYS A 76 -4.49 18.75 -13.63
C LYS A 76 -3.65 17.50 -13.37
N SER A 77 -3.99 16.68 -12.37
CA SER A 77 -3.27 15.42 -12.11
C SER A 77 -3.31 14.49 -13.31
N ARG A 78 -4.47 14.29 -13.93
CA ARG A 78 -4.63 13.49 -15.15
C ARG A 78 -3.78 13.97 -16.30
N ARG A 79 -3.88 15.26 -16.63
CA ARG A 79 -3.08 15.86 -17.70
C ARG A 79 -1.59 15.71 -17.41
N CYS A 80 -1.15 16.01 -16.19
CA CYS A 80 0.26 15.91 -15.84
C CYS A 80 0.80 14.47 -15.90
N TYR A 81 0.02 13.46 -15.49
CA TYR A 81 0.44 12.06 -15.61
C TYR A 81 0.69 11.67 -17.07
N HIS A 82 -0.19 12.09 -17.97
CA HIS A 82 -0.01 11.89 -19.42
C HIS A 82 1.23 12.63 -19.94
N GLU A 83 1.34 13.95 -19.68
CA GLU A 83 2.44 14.79 -20.17
C GLU A 83 3.81 14.31 -19.68
N ILE A 84 3.92 13.88 -18.42
CA ILE A 84 5.17 13.38 -17.85
C ILE A 84 5.58 12.08 -18.53
N TRP A 85 4.64 11.13 -18.67
CA TRP A 85 4.90 9.87 -19.35
C TRP A 85 5.33 10.09 -20.80
N GLU A 86 4.56 10.87 -21.56
CA GLU A 86 4.84 11.15 -22.97
C GLU A 86 6.19 11.86 -23.16
N THR A 87 6.52 12.82 -22.28
CA THR A 87 7.80 13.53 -22.32
C THR A 87 8.96 12.61 -22.01
N CYS A 88 8.82 11.74 -21.00
CA CYS A 88 9.82 10.73 -20.68
C CYS A 88 10.06 9.79 -21.85
N ASP A 89 8.98 9.26 -22.44
CA ASP A 89 9.05 8.33 -23.57
C ASP A 89 9.76 8.96 -24.79
N LYS A 90 9.38 10.17 -25.18
CA LYS A 90 10.04 10.94 -26.27
C LYS A 90 11.52 11.18 -26.02
N ALA A 91 11.93 11.29 -24.77
CA ALA A 91 13.32 11.50 -24.38
C ALA A 91 14.13 10.19 -24.21
N GLY A 92 13.51 9.02 -24.42
CA GLY A 92 14.13 7.73 -24.09
C GLY A 92 14.32 7.49 -22.58
N ALA A 93 13.64 8.29 -21.77
CA ALA A 93 13.54 8.13 -20.32
C ALA A 93 12.28 7.32 -19.96
N ARG A 94 12.08 7.06 -18.66
CA ARG A 94 10.95 6.26 -18.17
C ARG A 94 10.48 6.75 -16.82
N VAL A 95 9.18 6.64 -16.62
CA VAL A 95 8.50 6.61 -15.32
C VAL A 95 7.64 5.34 -15.33
N ASP A 96 7.91 4.41 -14.41
CA ASP A 96 7.28 3.09 -14.42
C ASP A 96 6.09 3.03 -13.46
N ARG A 97 6.05 3.90 -12.45
CA ARG A 97 5.04 3.90 -11.38
C ARG A 97 4.74 5.29 -10.87
N TYR A 98 3.46 5.61 -10.68
CA TYR A 98 3.01 6.82 -9.99
C TYR A 98 2.46 6.48 -8.61
N GLY A 99 3.01 7.13 -7.59
CA GLY A 99 2.39 7.19 -6.28
C GLY A 99 1.29 8.24 -6.28
N ILE A 100 0.05 7.78 -6.10
CA ILE A 100 -1.13 8.65 -6.12
C ILE A 100 -1.19 9.39 -4.78
N THR A 101 -0.96 10.69 -4.81
CA THR A 101 -0.92 11.54 -3.61
C THR A 101 -2.33 11.85 -3.13
N LEU A 102 -2.90 10.95 -2.32
CA LEU A 102 -4.24 11.11 -1.78
C LEU A 102 -4.27 12.06 -0.58
N ASP A 103 -5.40 12.75 -0.43
CA ASP A 103 -5.70 13.53 0.76
C ASP A 103 -6.03 12.62 1.95
N TRP A 104 -5.72 13.05 3.18
CA TRP A 104 -6.11 12.29 4.37
C TRP A 104 -7.61 12.07 4.48
N ALA A 105 -8.42 12.93 3.82
CA ALA A 105 -9.86 12.77 3.76
C ALA A 105 -10.25 11.40 3.19
N MET A 106 -9.41 10.79 2.35
CA MET A 106 -9.62 9.46 1.82
C MET A 106 -9.63 8.38 2.90
N GLY A 107 -8.99 8.60 4.05
CA GLY A 107 -9.00 7.67 5.17
C GLY A 107 -10.35 7.54 5.87
N TYR A 108 -11.23 8.55 5.76
CA TYR A 108 -12.57 8.51 6.38
C TYR A 108 -13.60 7.76 5.52
N PRO A 109 -14.61 7.11 6.14
CA PRO A 109 -15.78 6.60 5.45
C PRO A 109 -16.45 7.69 4.60
N LEU A 110 -17.07 7.30 3.48
CA LEU A 110 -17.56 8.24 2.46
C LEU A 110 -18.52 9.30 3.01
N ASP A 111 -19.43 8.91 3.91
CA ASP A 111 -20.40 9.77 4.59
C ASP A 111 -19.75 10.75 5.58
N MET A 112 -18.52 10.48 6.00
CA MET A 112 -17.74 11.32 6.92
C MET A 112 -16.65 12.15 6.22
N ARG A 113 -16.51 12.03 4.89
CA ARG A 113 -15.62 12.89 4.09
C ARG A 113 -16.21 14.30 3.95
N THR A 114 -16.31 15.03 5.06
CA THR A 114 -16.83 16.41 5.13
C THR A 114 -15.89 17.34 5.90
N GLY A 115 -14.80 16.78 6.46
CA GLY A 115 -13.83 17.46 7.30
C GLY A 115 -12.77 18.29 6.55
N PRO A 116 -11.81 18.88 7.29
CA PRO A 116 -10.74 19.69 6.71
C PRO A 116 -9.92 18.89 5.71
N ARG A 117 -9.56 19.52 4.59
CA ARG A 117 -8.73 18.92 3.53
C ARG A 117 -7.25 19.09 3.86
N GLY A 118 -6.47 18.06 3.60
CA GLY A 118 -5.01 18.14 3.57
C GLY A 118 -4.48 18.75 2.27
N THR A 119 -3.29 18.28 1.86
CA THR A 119 -2.61 18.75 0.66
C THR A 119 -2.80 17.86 -0.56
N GLY A 120 -3.43 16.70 -0.40
CA GLY A 120 -3.53 15.67 -1.42
C GLY A 120 -4.76 15.81 -2.31
N MET A 121 -4.88 14.88 -3.25
CA MET A 121 -6.04 14.77 -4.13
C MET A 121 -7.14 13.97 -3.45
N TRP A 122 -8.37 14.46 -3.58
CA TRP A 122 -9.56 13.75 -3.16
C TRP A 122 -10.18 13.09 -4.39
N LEU A 123 -10.43 11.78 -4.33
CA LEU A 123 -11.20 11.03 -5.32
C LEU A 123 -12.60 10.74 -4.78
N GLU A 124 -13.63 11.02 -5.57
CA GLU A 124 -15.04 10.96 -5.15
C GLU A 124 -15.71 9.65 -5.53
N SER A 125 -15.14 8.89 -6.48
CA SER A 125 -15.72 7.65 -6.97
C SER A 125 -14.67 6.69 -7.55
N PRO A 126 -15.01 5.38 -7.70
CA PRO A 126 -14.13 4.44 -8.38
C PRO A 126 -13.90 4.82 -9.86
N GLU A 127 -14.88 5.44 -10.53
CA GLU A 127 -14.73 5.91 -11.91
C GLU A 127 -13.70 7.02 -12.03
N GLN A 128 -13.61 7.92 -11.04
CA GLN A 128 -12.53 8.91 -10.99
C GLN A 128 -11.16 8.23 -10.81
N CYS A 129 -11.08 7.19 -9.98
CA CYS A 129 -9.84 6.41 -9.81
C CYS A 129 -9.42 5.78 -11.14
N VAL A 130 -10.35 5.13 -11.86
CA VAL A 130 -10.12 4.53 -13.18
C VAL A 130 -9.69 5.59 -14.20
N ALA A 131 -10.40 6.72 -14.27
CA ALA A 131 -10.11 7.79 -15.21
C ALA A 131 -8.74 8.44 -14.95
N LEU A 132 -8.29 8.46 -13.69
CA LEU A 132 -6.96 8.91 -13.29
C LEU A 132 -5.87 7.94 -13.76
N THR A 133 -6.01 6.65 -13.45
CA THR A 133 -4.97 5.65 -13.77
C THR A 133 -4.91 5.34 -15.27
N ALA A 134 -6.00 5.53 -16.01
CA ALA A 134 -6.03 5.40 -17.47
C ALA A 134 -5.34 6.56 -18.21
N ALA A 135 -4.93 7.63 -17.52
CA ALA A 135 -4.31 8.80 -18.16
C ALA A 135 -2.93 8.52 -18.76
N ALA A 136 -2.22 7.50 -18.27
CA ALA A 136 -0.93 7.06 -18.79
C ALA A 136 -0.70 5.57 -18.49
N PRO A 137 0.06 4.84 -19.32
CA PRO A 137 0.40 3.44 -19.08
C PRO A 137 1.53 3.31 -18.03
N VAL A 138 1.28 3.82 -16.82
CA VAL A 138 2.21 3.87 -15.70
C VAL A 138 1.55 3.21 -14.49
N ALA A 139 2.28 2.35 -13.76
CA ALA A 139 1.69 1.56 -12.68
C ALA A 139 1.08 2.45 -11.59
N PRO A 140 -0.21 2.30 -11.25
CA PRO A 140 -0.85 3.12 -10.23
C PRO A 140 -0.63 2.53 -8.85
N HIS A 141 0.00 3.31 -7.96
CA HIS A 141 0.21 2.96 -6.56
C HIS A 141 -0.70 3.77 -5.65
N PHE A 142 -1.66 3.09 -5.02
CA PHE A 142 -2.48 3.67 -3.96
C PHE A 142 -1.79 3.39 -2.61
N GLY A 143 -0.89 4.31 -2.23
CA GLY A 143 -0.08 4.21 -1.02
C GLY A 143 -0.77 4.87 0.18
N ASP A 144 -0.59 6.17 0.36
CA ASP A 144 -1.11 6.84 1.56
C ASP A 144 -2.64 6.81 1.65
N TRP A 145 -3.15 6.64 2.88
CA TRP A 145 -4.57 6.69 3.22
C TRP A 145 -5.44 5.57 2.65
N ALA A 146 -4.87 4.56 1.97
CA ALA A 146 -5.63 3.45 1.39
C ALA A 146 -5.78 2.23 2.33
N LEU A 147 -4.82 1.94 3.21
CA LEU A 147 -4.89 0.93 4.27
C LEU A 147 -4.53 1.57 5.63
N GLY A 148 -5.00 0.97 6.73
CA GLY A 148 -4.74 1.47 8.09
C GLY A 148 -5.80 2.44 8.63
N PHE A 149 -6.94 2.57 7.93
CA PHE A 149 -7.96 3.58 8.19
C PHE A 149 -9.37 3.00 8.07
N PRO A 150 -10.40 3.64 8.63
CA PRO A 150 -11.79 3.16 8.54
C PRO A 150 -12.33 3.07 7.11
N ALA A 151 -11.72 3.72 6.11
CA ALA A 151 -12.09 3.57 4.70
C ALA A 151 -11.32 2.49 3.95
N ALA A 152 -10.53 1.64 4.62
CA ALA A 152 -9.59 0.72 3.98
C ALA A 152 -10.26 -0.20 2.94
N VAL A 153 -11.45 -0.74 3.24
CA VAL A 153 -12.20 -1.58 2.28
C VAL A 153 -12.60 -0.77 1.05
N THR A 154 -13.25 0.38 1.24
CA THR A 154 -13.70 1.25 0.14
C THR A 154 -12.54 1.65 -0.76
N ASN A 155 -11.42 2.10 -0.18
CA ASN A 155 -10.25 2.53 -0.94
C ASN A 155 -9.58 1.36 -1.67
N THR A 156 -9.55 0.18 -1.08
CA THR A 156 -9.04 -1.04 -1.72
C THR A 156 -9.91 -1.44 -2.91
N CYS A 157 -11.23 -1.45 -2.77
CA CYS A 157 -12.17 -1.69 -3.87
C CYS A 157 -11.91 -0.72 -5.04
N TRP A 158 -11.74 0.57 -4.75
CA TRP A 158 -11.51 1.58 -5.78
C TRP A 158 -10.14 1.45 -6.44
N ALA A 159 -9.09 1.16 -5.67
CA ALA A 159 -7.75 0.92 -6.19
C ALA A 159 -7.71 -0.31 -7.11
N LEU A 160 -8.38 -1.39 -6.73
CA LEU A 160 -8.53 -2.59 -7.55
C LEU A 160 -9.29 -2.27 -8.85
N ALA A 161 -10.42 -1.59 -8.77
CA ALA A 161 -11.19 -1.18 -9.95
C ALA A 161 -10.36 -0.31 -10.92
N ALA A 162 -9.47 0.52 -10.38
CA ALA A 162 -8.54 1.35 -11.14
C ALA A 162 -7.30 0.60 -11.69
N GLY A 163 -7.28 -0.73 -11.58
CA GLY A 163 -6.22 -1.58 -12.14
C GLY A 163 -4.93 -1.58 -11.32
N SER A 164 -4.97 -1.17 -10.05
CA SER A 164 -3.81 -1.23 -9.17
C SER A 164 -3.57 -2.64 -8.67
N THR A 165 -2.30 -3.04 -8.69
CA THR A 165 -1.81 -4.31 -8.12
C THR A 165 -0.74 -4.08 -7.06
N SER A 166 -0.68 -2.87 -6.51
CA SER A 166 0.07 -2.57 -5.30
C SER A 166 -0.64 -1.50 -4.48
N ILE A 167 -1.15 -1.91 -3.33
CA ILE A 167 -2.08 -1.16 -2.48
C ILE A 167 -1.52 -1.14 -1.07
N GLY A 168 -1.47 0.03 -0.45
CA GLY A 168 -0.93 0.25 0.88
C GLY A 168 -1.68 1.37 1.58
N ASN A 169 -1.15 1.98 2.62
CA ASN A 169 0.16 1.73 3.25
C ASN A 169 -0.08 1.06 4.60
N LEU A 170 0.23 -0.23 4.71
CA LEU A 170 -0.02 -0.99 5.94
C LEU A 170 0.72 -0.39 7.15
N GLY A 171 1.92 0.17 6.95
CA GLY A 171 2.70 0.82 8.00
C GLY A 171 1.91 1.92 8.72
N GLN A 172 1.04 2.65 8.01
CA GLN A 172 0.22 3.73 8.59
C GLN A 172 -0.78 3.23 9.63
N LEU A 173 -1.20 1.96 9.58
CA LEU A 173 -2.08 1.37 10.61
C LEU A 173 -1.50 1.52 12.02
N PHE A 174 -0.17 1.52 12.15
CA PHE A 174 0.51 1.44 13.44
C PHE A 174 0.77 2.79 14.11
N THR A 175 0.71 3.88 13.35
CA THR A 175 1.32 5.17 13.73
C THR A 175 0.49 6.38 13.32
N PHE A 176 -0.33 6.26 12.26
CA PHE A 176 -1.13 7.36 11.77
C PHE A 176 -2.51 7.32 12.42
N ARG A 177 -3.06 8.49 12.69
CA ARG A 177 -4.43 8.64 13.18
C ARG A 177 -5.09 9.80 12.47
N LEU A 178 -6.33 9.57 12.03
CA LEU A 178 -7.15 10.62 11.44
C LEU A 178 -7.60 11.61 12.53
N PRO A 179 -7.56 12.93 12.27
CA PRO A 179 -8.09 13.92 13.20
C PRO A 179 -9.53 13.61 13.64
N GLY A 180 -9.76 13.50 14.95
CA GLY A 180 -11.10 13.22 15.48
C GLY A 180 -11.61 11.79 15.25
N TRP A 181 -10.73 10.85 14.89
CA TRP A 181 -11.04 9.43 14.87
C TRP A 181 -10.20 8.69 15.93
N ASP A 182 -10.86 8.03 16.88
CA ASP A 182 -10.23 7.28 17.97
C ASP A 182 -10.68 5.81 18.03
N ASP A 183 -11.49 5.37 17.07
CA ASP A 183 -11.92 3.98 16.95
C ASP A 183 -10.87 3.13 16.20
N ASP A 184 -9.86 2.68 16.96
CA ASP A 184 -8.82 1.78 16.46
C ASP A 184 -9.39 0.41 16.06
N VAL A 185 -10.46 -0.06 16.71
CA VAL A 185 -11.09 -1.36 16.42
C VAL A 185 -11.66 -1.37 15.01
N THR A 186 -12.41 -0.34 14.63
CA THR A 186 -12.94 -0.20 13.26
C THR A 186 -11.82 -0.08 12.24
N SER A 187 -10.77 0.71 12.51
CA SER A 187 -9.64 0.88 11.58
C SER A 187 -8.90 -0.44 11.32
N VAL A 188 -8.66 -1.22 12.37
CA VAL A 188 -8.08 -2.57 12.27
C VAL A 188 -9.03 -3.50 11.54
N ALA A 189 -10.32 -3.52 11.90
CA ALA A 189 -11.28 -4.43 11.29
C ALA A 189 -11.43 -4.22 9.78
N GLU A 190 -11.54 -2.96 9.34
CA GLU A 190 -11.62 -2.61 7.92
C GLU A 190 -10.31 -2.90 7.19
N THR A 191 -9.16 -2.71 7.85
CA THR A 191 -7.86 -3.09 7.26
C THR A 191 -7.75 -4.61 7.09
N VAL A 192 -8.19 -5.41 8.06
CA VAL A 192 -8.20 -6.87 7.95
C VAL A 192 -9.11 -7.34 6.81
N LYS A 193 -10.31 -6.77 6.68
CA LYS A 193 -11.20 -7.04 5.53
C LYS A 193 -10.54 -6.67 4.20
N ALA A 194 -9.92 -5.50 4.10
CA ALA A 194 -9.21 -5.07 2.91
C ALA A 194 -8.06 -6.02 2.52
N LEU A 195 -7.30 -6.53 3.50
CA LEU A 195 -6.26 -7.53 3.28
C LEU A 195 -6.85 -8.87 2.83
N GLY A 196 -8.00 -9.28 3.36
CA GLY A 196 -8.75 -10.45 2.88
C GLY A 196 -9.17 -10.30 1.40
N LEU A 197 -9.65 -9.12 1.01
CA LEU A 197 -9.99 -8.78 -0.37
C LEU A 197 -8.77 -8.82 -1.30
N ILE A 198 -7.64 -8.25 -0.87
CA ILE A 198 -6.37 -8.28 -1.62
C ILE A 198 -5.89 -9.72 -1.81
N ALA A 199 -5.89 -10.54 -0.76
CA ALA A 199 -5.44 -11.93 -0.80
C ALA A 199 -6.35 -12.85 -1.63
N ALA A 200 -7.60 -12.44 -1.89
CA ALA A 200 -8.55 -13.19 -2.72
C ALA A 200 -8.47 -12.86 -4.23
N GLN A 201 -7.62 -11.91 -4.63
CA GLN A 201 -7.52 -11.52 -6.04
C GLN A 201 -6.97 -12.67 -6.91
N PRO A 202 -7.44 -12.80 -8.16
CA PRO A 202 -6.99 -13.85 -9.08
C PRO A 202 -5.60 -13.56 -9.68
N VAL A 203 -5.03 -12.40 -9.37
CA VAL A 203 -3.67 -11.98 -9.72
C VAL A 203 -2.98 -11.50 -8.45
N GLU A 204 -1.65 -11.55 -8.44
CA GLU A 204 -0.87 -11.10 -7.29
C GLU A 204 -1.02 -9.59 -7.09
N VAL A 205 -1.52 -9.18 -5.93
CA VAL A 205 -1.63 -7.79 -5.50
C VAL A 205 -0.72 -7.59 -4.29
N LEU A 206 0.23 -6.67 -4.42
CA LEU A 206 1.21 -6.38 -3.38
C LEU A 206 0.58 -5.50 -2.28
N VAL A 207 0.64 -5.96 -1.04
CA VAL A 207 0.37 -5.15 0.15
C VAL A 207 1.59 -4.27 0.39
N HIS A 208 1.49 -3.00 0.00
CA HIS A 208 2.52 -2.00 0.23
C HIS A 208 2.56 -1.61 1.72
N SER A 209 3.75 -1.62 2.29
CA SER A 209 4.01 -1.01 3.60
C SER A 209 5.31 -0.21 3.55
N ASN A 210 5.23 1.08 3.84
CA ASN A 210 6.39 1.90 4.09
C ASN A 210 6.79 1.76 5.57
N LEU A 211 7.93 1.11 5.82
CA LEU A 211 8.45 0.91 7.17
C LEU A 211 8.69 2.24 7.88
N ASP A 212 9.11 3.27 7.14
CA ASP A 212 9.33 4.63 7.64
C ASP A 212 8.05 5.36 8.05
N ASP A 213 6.87 4.87 7.63
CA ASP A 213 5.60 5.39 8.13
C ASP A 213 5.09 4.57 9.30
N GLY A 214 5.53 3.32 9.49
CA GLY A 214 5.14 2.48 10.62
C GLY A 214 6.05 2.63 11.84
N PHE A 215 6.05 1.62 12.72
CA PHE A 215 6.86 1.66 13.96
C PHE A 215 8.36 1.85 13.70
N SER A 216 8.88 1.46 12.52
CA SER A 216 10.30 1.60 12.21
C SER A 216 10.78 3.04 12.24
N ALA A 217 9.88 4.02 12.01
CA ALA A 217 10.18 5.44 12.17
C ALA A 217 10.61 5.83 13.60
N THR A 218 10.21 5.04 14.60
CA THR A 218 10.44 5.33 16.02
C THR A 218 11.64 4.59 16.59
N PHE A 219 12.19 3.62 15.85
CA PHE A 219 13.33 2.83 16.31
C PHE A 219 14.65 3.54 16.03
N THR A 220 15.62 3.28 16.91
CA THR A 220 16.97 3.85 16.81
C THR A 220 17.98 2.89 16.20
N ASP A 221 17.56 1.67 15.85
CA ASP A 221 18.42 0.61 15.33
C ASP A 221 17.74 -0.18 14.19
N LEU A 222 18.57 -0.66 13.25
CA LEU A 222 18.10 -1.38 12.07
C LEU A 222 17.57 -2.79 12.35
N SER A 223 17.95 -3.40 13.48
CA SER A 223 17.52 -4.75 13.82
C SER A 223 16.06 -4.76 14.29
N SER A 224 15.64 -3.74 15.04
CA SER A 224 14.24 -3.51 15.40
C SER A 224 13.38 -3.21 14.17
N CYS A 225 13.89 -2.40 13.23
CA CYS A 225 13.21 -2.15 11.94
C CYS A 225 13.02 -3.45 11.14
N LEU A 226 14.04 -4.31 11.10
CA LEU A 226 13.93 -5.62 10.45
C LEU A 226 12.92 -6.51 11.19
N GLY A 227 12.92 -6.48 12.53
CA GLY A 227 11.93 -7.19 13.34
C GLY A 227 10.50 -6.79 13.01
N ALA A 228 10.21 -5.49 12.87
CA ALA A 228 8.90 -5.01 12.43
C ALA A 228 8.53 -5.51 11.03
N ALA A 229 9.46 -5.47 10.07
CA ALA A 229 9.24 -6.01 8.73
C ALA A 229 8.93 -7.53 8.75
N LEU A 230 9.57 -8.29 9.64
CA LEU A 230 9.28 -9.73 9.82
C LEU A 230 7.90 -9.97 10.42
N ILE A 231 7.45 -9.12 11.34
CA ILE A 231 6.09 -9.17 11.90
C ILE A 231 5.05 -8.89 10.81
N GLU A 232 5.24 -7.84 10.01
CA GLU A 232 4.34 -7.51 8.90
C GLU A 232 4.26 -8.65 7.88
N ARG A 233 5.40 -9.28 7.53
CA ARG A 233 5.42 -10.48 6.69
C ARG A 233 4.68 -11.65 7.31
N HIS A 234 4.86 -11.90 8.60
CA HIS A 234 4.14 -12.98 9.25
C HIS A 234 2.63 -12.75 9.19
N ILE A 235 2.17 -11.52 9.47
CA ILE A 235 0.75 -11.17 9.37
C ILE A 235 0.23 -11.36 7.95
N VAL A 236 0.88 -10.75 6.96
CA VAL A 236 0.38 -10.72 5.58
C VAL A 236 0.60 -12.05 4.87
N GLU A 237 1.80 -12.60 4.88
CA GLU A 237 2.17 -13.79 4.11
C GLU A 237 1.72 -15.09 4.80
N THR A 238 1.85 -15.19 6.13
CA THR A 238 1.57 -16.43 6.86
C THR A 238 0.13 -16.53 7.36
N LEU A 239 -0.38 -15.50 8.02
CA LEU A 239 -1.71 -15.55 8.63
C LEU A 239 -2.82 -15.26 7.61
N ILE A 240 -2.58 -14.34 6.68
CA ILE A 240 -3.58 -13.89 5.69
C ILE A 240 -3.41 -14.61 4.34
N GLY A 241 -2.18 -14.92 3.93
CA GLY A 241 -1.87 -15.48 2.61
C GLY A 241 -1.85 -14.42 1.50
N GLY A 242 -1.54 -13.17 1.83
CA GLY A 242 -1.31 -12.08 0.88
C GLY A 242 0.16 -11.98 0.45
N SER A 243 0.48 -10.96 -0.37
CA SER A 243 1.82 -10.72 -0.89
C SER A 243 2.41 -9.43 -0.30
N MET A 244 3.29 -9.55 0.69
CA MET A 244 3.87 -8.39 1.38
C MET A 244 4.89 -7.66 0.49
N ALA A 245 4.89 -6.33 0.44
CA ALA A 245 5.89 -5.56 -0.31
C ALA A 245 6.34 -4.32 0.47
N HIS A 246 7.49 -4.43 1.11
CA HIS A 246 8.03 -3.32 1.89
C HIS A 246 8.60 -2.20 1.04
N CYS A 247 8.51 -1.02 1.60
CA CYS A 247 9.12 0.22 1.18
C CYS A 247 9.90 0.81 2.36
N TYR A 248 11.03 1.45 2.07
CA TYR A 248 11.85 2.13 3.08
C TYR A 248 12.80 3.11 2.39
N GLY A 249 13.45 3.96 3.19
CA GLY A 249 14.59 4.76 2.79
C GLY A 249 14.53 6.24 3.18
N HIS A 250 13.40 6.75 3.72
CA HIS A 250 13.25 8.18 4.02
C HIS A 250 14.14 8.65 5.16
N HIS A 251 14.33 7.80 6.18
CA HIS A 251 15.15 8.08 7.36
C HIS A 251 16.54 7.40 7.31
N PHE A 252 16.94 6.90 6.14
CA PHE A 252 18.18 6.13 5.97
C PHE A 252 19.27 6.98 5.31
N SER A 253 20.05 7.69 6.13
CA SER A 253 21.12 8.58 5.68
C SER A 253 22.43 7.88 5.32
N GLU A 254 22.81 6.85 6.08
CA GLU A 254 24.10 6.17 5.90
C GLU A 254 24.06 5.12 4.79
N PRO A 255 24.83 5.27 3.68
CA PRO A 255 24.73 4.38 2.51
C PRO A 255 25.03 2.92 2.82
N VAL A 256 26.00 2.64 3.70
CA VAL A 256 26.40 1.27 4.06
C VAL A 256 25.29 0.59 4.85
N ALA A 257 24.75 1.29 5.86
CA ALA A 257 23.69 0.76 6.71
C ALA A 257 22.40 0.53 5.90
N ARG A 258 22.09 1.45 4.98
CA ARG A 258 21.00 1.36 4.02
C ARG A 258 21.11 0.15 3.09
N MET A 259 22.31 -0.15 2.60
CA MET A 259 22.55 -1.32 1.74
C MET A 259 22.53 -2.62 2.54
N ALA A 260 23.08 -2.65 3.75
CA ALA A 260 22.98 -3.81 4.64
C ALA A 260 21.51 -4.13 4.98
N PHE A 261 20.72 -3.11 5.29
CA PHE A 261 19.29 -3.27 5.52
C PHE A 261 18.55 -3.77 4.28
N HIS A 262 18.92 -3.29 3.08
CA HIS A 262 18.36 -3.78 1.82
C HIS A 262 18.53 -5.30 1.68
N PHE A 263 19.77 -5.79 1.88
CA PHE A 263 20.08 -7.20 1.76
C PHE A 263 19.34 -8.03 2.81
N ALA A 264 19.28 -7.55 4.05
CA ALA A 264 18.54 -8.23 5.12
C ALA A 264 17.03 -8.30 4.84
N LEU A 265 16.45 -7.23 4.29
CA LEU A 265 15.03 -7.18 3.93
C LEU A 265 14.70 -8.08 2.74
N ALA A 266 15.63 -8.22 1.80
CA ALA A 266 15.51 -9.09 0.63
C ALA A 266 15.73 -10.57 0.98
N ASP A 267 16.46 -10.86 2.05
CA ASP A 267 16.73 -12.24 2.47
C ASP A 267 15.43 -12.97 2.85
N GLY A 268 15.22 -14.11 2.20
CA GLY A 268 14.00 -14.90 2.34
C GLY A 268 12.71 -14.23 1.83
N ALA A 269 12.76 -13.07 1.17
CA ALA A 269 11.56 -12.44 0.59
C ALA A 269 11.03 -13.24 -0.61
N THR A 270 9.72 -13.51 -0.65
CA THR A 270 9.05 -14.25 -1.74
C THR A 270 8.44 -13.35 -2.81
N THR A 271 8.42 -12.06 -2.54
CA THR A 271 7.79 -11.00 -3.33
C THR A 271 8.80 -9.89 -3.62
N PRO A 272 8.66 -9.16 -4.73
CA PRO A 272 9.46 -7.96 -4.95
C PRO A 272 9.16 -6.87 -3.91
N GLY A 273 10.18 -6.10 -3.54
CA GLY A 273 9.96 -4.87 -2.75
C GLY A 273 9.08 -3.85 -3.49
N SER A 274 8.36 -3.02 -2.74
CA SER A 274 7.51 -1.99 -3.31
C SER A 274 8.34 -0.87 -3.96
N MET A 275 9.18 -0.18 -3.19
CA MET A 275 10.13 0.81 -3.69
C MET A 275 11.10 1.22 -2.60
N VAL A 276 12.21 1.84 -3.00
CA VAL A 276 13.23 2.37 -2.11
C VAL A 276 13.25 3.88 -2.29
N TYR A 277 12.90 4.64 -1.26
CA TYR A 277 12.80 6.10 -1.33
C TYR A 277 14.15 6.77 -1.17
N GLY A 278 14.37 7.90 -1.86
CA GLY A 278 15.49 8.79 -1.52
C GLY A 278 15.41 9.25 -0.06
N ASN A 279 16.55 9.62 0.51
CA ASN A 279 16.55 10.23 1.85
C ASN A 279 15.90 11.62 1.78
N THR A 280 14.85 11.83 2.57
CA THR A 280 14.07 13.09 2.62
C THR A 280 14.36 13.91 3.87
N THR A 281 15.31 13.48 4.70
CA THR A 281 15.67 14.11 5.98
C THR A 281 17.10 14.62 6.05
N ALA A 282 17.90 14.41 4.99
CA ALA A 282 19.28 14.89 4.87
C ALA A 282 19.38 16.38 4.53
#